data_AF-A0AAW2Y1A8-F1
#
_entry.id   AF-A0AAW2Y1A8-F1
#
_cell.length_a   1.000
_cell.length_b   1.000
_cell.length_c   1.000
_cell.angle_alpha   90.00
_cell.angle_beta   90.00
_cell.angle_gamma   90.00
#
_symmetry.space_group_name_H-M   'P 1'
#
loop_
_entity.id
_entity.type
_entity.pdbx_description
1 polymer ?
#
loop_
_entity_poly.entity_id
_entity_poly.type
_entity_poly.pdbx_seq_one_letter_code
_entity_poly.pdbx_strand_id
1 'polypeptide(L)'
;MVPKMEAMDRVACTIHYDMAIRAKNGEEIERFSALQSALKKRAEIVEYMMLQLQEEEKELKRRTRELYDESDRLLNWSKVHSAGFPIDDAFGARDRKSEMIRECLAGDLAVEDLMYALEKGVEEGVLSFEAYMKQVRVCAREQFLHRAKMVEIGRGRMF
;
A
#
# COMPACT_ATOMS: atom_id res chain seq x y z
N MET A 1 -45.90 -34.82 85.68
CA MET A 1 -44.60 -35.44 85.29
C MET A 1 -44.82 -36.14 83.97
N VAL A 2 -44.09 -35.77 82.92
CA VAL A 2 -44.17 -36.49 81.64
C VAL A 2 -43.50 -37.86 81.83
N PRO A 3 -44.12 -38.97 81.44
CA PRO A 3 -43.51 -40.29 81.53
C PRO A 3 -42.20 -40.32 80.72
N LYS A 4 -41.14 -40.90 81.29
CA LYS A 4 -39.77 -40.91 80.75
C LYS A 4 -39.70 -41.35 79.27
N MET A 5 -40.57 -42.28 78.88
CA MET A 5 -40.67 -42.81 77.52
C MET A 5 -41.14 -41.75 76.52
N GLU A 6 -42.08 -40.89 76.90
CA GLU A 6 -42.62 -39.83 76.04
C GLU A 6 -41.61 -38.67 75.87
N ALA A 7 -40.80 -38.40 76.90
CA ALA A 7 -39.68 -37.48 76.79
C ALA A 7 -38.56 -38.00 75.88
N MET A 8 -38.25 -39.30 75.96
CA MET A 8 -37.28 -39.95 75.07
C MET A 8 -37.76 -39.98 73.63
N ASP A 9 -39.04 -40.25 73.39
CA ASP A 9 -39.62 -40.28 72.04
C ASP A 9 -39.62 -38.90 71.37
N ARG A 10 -39.94 -37.84 72.13
CA ARG A 10 -39.80 -36.46 71.64
C ARG A 10 -38.37 -36.14 71.24
N VAL A 11 -37.39 -36.45 72.08
CA VAL A 11 -35.98 -36.19 71.78
C VAL A 11 -35.53 -37.00 70.55
N ALA A 12 -35.95 -38.26 70.44
CA ALA A 12 -35.65 -39.10 69.28
C ALA A 12 -36.22 -38.51 67.98
N CYS A 13 -37.48 -38.07 67.99
CA CYS A 13 -38.12 -37.42 66.85
C CYS A 13 -37.39 -36.13 66.44
N THR A 14 -37.01 -35.28 67.40
CA THR A 14 -36.26 -34.05 67.11
C THR A 14 -34.90 -34.35 66.50
N ILE A 15 -34.18 -35.34 67.03
CA ILE A 15 -32.87 -35.76 66.48
C ILE A 15 -33.04 -36.28 65.05
N HIS A 16 -34.04 -37.13 64.78
CA HIS A 16 -34.31 -37.62 63.43
C HIS A 16 -34.64 -36.49 62.45
N TYR A 17 -35.43 -35.50 62.88
CA TYR A 17 -35.74 -34.33 62.07
C TYR A 17 -34.49 -33.47 61.79
N ASP A 18 -33.68 -33.21 62.81
CA ASP A 18 -32.42 -32.46 62.67
C ASP A 18 -31.41 -33.20 61.78
N MET A 19 -31.38 -34.53 61.80
CA MET A 19 -30.55 -35.34 60.89
C MET A 19 -31.02 -35.19 59.44
N ALA A 20 -32.33 -35.21 59.19
CA ALA A 20 -32.88 -35.02 57.85
C ALA A 20 -32.59 -33.61 57.30
N ILE A 21 -32.72 -32.57 58.14
CA ILE A 21 -32.35 -31.20 57.76
C ILE A 21 -30.85 -31.10 57.46
N ARG A 22 -30.00 -31.70 58.30
CA ARG A 22 -28.55 -31.69 58.07
C ARG A 22 -28.16 -32.36 56.77
N ALA A 23 -28.78 -33.49 56.43
CA ALA A 23 -28.54 -34.17 55.16
C ALA A 23 -28.91 -33.28 53.96
N LYS A 24 -30.12 -32.69 53.98
CA LYS A 24 -30.57 -31.78 52.93
C LYS A 24 -29.66 -30.55 52.79
N ASN A 25 -29.28 -29.94 53.91
CA ASN A 25 -28.37 -28.80 53.91
C ASN A 25 -26.98 -29.18 53.36
N GLY A 26 -26.51 -30.41 53.64
CA GLY A 26 -25.27 -30.94 53.06
C GLY A 26 -25.31 -30.99 51.54
N GLU A 27 -26.40 -31.54 50.97
CA GLU A 27 -26.59 -31.56 49.50
C GLU A 27 -26.66 -30.16 48.89
N GLU A 28 -27.34 -29.22 49.55
CA GLU A 28 -27.42 -27.83 49.10
C GLU A 28 -26.03 -27.14 49.15
N ILE A 29 -25.25 -27.37 50.21
CA ILE A 29 -23.88 -26.85 50.34
C ILE A 29 -22.98 -27.39 49.23
N GLU A 30 -23.07 -28.68 48.90
CA GLU A 30 -22.29 -29.26 47.80
C GLU A 30 -22.68 -28.66 46.45
N ARG A 31 -23.99 -28.51 46.19
CA ARG A 31 -24.49 -27.87 44.95
C ARG A 31 -24.03 -26.43 44.83
N PHE A 32 -24.14 -25.64 45.90
CA PHE A 32 -23.68 -24.25 45.89
C PHE A 32 -22.16 -24.15 45.74
N SER A 33 -21.41 -25.04 46.37
CA SER A 33 -19.95 -25.10 46.23
C SER A 33 -19.53 -25.43 44.79
N ALA A 34 -20.20 -26.40 44.15
CA ALA A 34 -19.98 -26.73 42.75
C ALA A 34 -20.29 -25.54 41.84
N LEU A 35 -21.44 -24.88 42.05
CA LEU A 35 -21.83 -23.70 41.28
C LEU A 35 -20.83 -22.55 41.45
N GLN A 36 -20.39 -22.27 42.68
CA GLN A 36 -19.40 -21.23 42.96
C GLN A 36 -18.08 -21.51 42.24
N SER A 37 -17.62 -22.77 42.22
CA SER A 37 -16.40 -23.14 41.50
C SER A 37 -16.52 -22.91 39.99
N ALA A 38 -17.67 -23.22 39.40
CA ALA A 38 -17.94 -23.01 37.99
C ALA A 38 -18.02 -21.50 37.64
N LEU A 39 -18.64 -20.70 38.51
CA LEU A 39 -18.73 -19.25 38.33
C LEU A 39 -17.35 -18.58 38.43
N LYS A 40 -16.50 -19.00 39.38
CA LYS A 40 -15.13 -18.50 39.48
C LYS A 40 -14.32 -18.77 38.22
N LYS A 41 -14.36 -20.01 37.71
CA LYS A 41 -13.69 -20.37 36.45
C LYS A 41 -14.18 -19.51 35.28
N ARG A 42 -15.49 -19.28 35.17
CA ARG A 42 -16.03 -18.42 34.12
C ARG A 42 -15.59 -16.96 34.28
N ALA A 43 -15.52 -16.44 35.50
CA ALA A 43 -15.04 -15.09 35.76
C ALA A 43 -13.58 -14.92 35.33
N GLU A 44 -12.72 -15.87 35.68
CA GLU A 44 -11.31 -15.89 35.27
C GLU A 44 -11.15 -15.91 33.74
N ILE A 45 -11.95 -16.73 33.05
CA ILE A 45 -11.95 -16.79 31.58
C ILE A 45 -12.38 -15.45 30.97
N VAL A 46 -13.46 -14.84 31.50
CA VAL A 46 -13.96 -13.56 30.99
C VAL A 46 -12.94 -12.44 31.23
N GLU A 47 -12.29 -12.42 32.39
CA GLU A 47 -11.24 -11.45 32.70
C GLU A 47 -10.05 -11.58 31.73
N TYR A 48 -9.62 -12.81 31.46
CA TYR A 48 -8.58 -13.07 30.46
C TYR A 48 -8.99 -12.62 29.05
N MET A 49 -10.21 -12.95 28.61
CA MET A 49 -10.73 -12.52 27.31
C MET A 49 -10.81 -10.99 27.22
N MET A 50 -11.21 -10.31 28.29
CA MET A 50 -11.30 -8.86 28.33
C MET A 50 -9.92 -8.20 28.18
N LEU A 51 -8.88 -8.76 28.82
CA LEU A 51 -7.51 -8.30 28.65
C LEU A 51 -7.00 -8.48 27.22
N GLN A 52 -7.28 -9.64 26.59
CA GLN A 52 -6.90 -9.88 25.20
C GLN A 52 -7.59 -8.89 24.25
N LEU A 53 -8.90 -8.68 24.40
CA LEU A 53 -9.65 -7.72 23.57
C LEU A 53 -9.14 -6.29 23.74
N GLN A 54 -8.76 -5.87 24.95
CA GLN A 54 -8.19 -4.55 25.18
C GLN A 54 -6.84 -4.38 24.48
N GLU A 55 -6.03 -5.43 24.42
CA GLU A 55 -4.74 -5.38 23.73
C GLU A 55 -4.93 -5.36 22.21
N GLU A 56 -5.84 -6.20 21.69
CA GLU A 56 -6.23 -6.17 20.28
C GLU A 56 -6.77 -4.79 19.88
N GLU A 57 -7.63 -4.18 20.69
CA GLU A 57 -8.16 -2.84 20.44
C GLU A 57 -7.04 -1.79 20.30
N LYS A 58 -6.05 -1.81 21.20
CA LYS A 58 -4.89 -0.90 21.15
C LYS A 58 -4.07 -1.13 19.88
N GLU A 59 -3.80 -2.38 19.55
CA GLU A 59 -3.01 -2.75 18.37
C GLU A 59 -3.73 -2.34 17.08
N LEU A 60 -5.05 -2.55 16.99
CA LEU A 60 -5.85 -2.08 15.85
C LEU A 60 -5.82 -0.55 15.73
N LYS A 61 -5.97 0.18 16.84
CA LYS A 61 -5.87 1.65 16.83
C LYS A 61 -4.51 2.13 16.36
N ARG A 62 -3.43 1.46 16.80
CA ARG A 62 -2.05 1.77 16.36
C ARG A 62 -1.90 1.57 14.85
N ARG A 63 -2.26 0.39 14.34
CA ARG A 63 -2.18 0.07 12.90
C ARG A 63 -3.03 1.01 12.04
N THR A 64 -4.21 1.37 12.51
CA THR A 64 -5.09 2.30 11.82
C THR A 64 -4.42 3.66 11.66
N ARG A 65 -3.81 4.18 12.75
CA ARG A 65 -3.06 5.44 12.69
C ARG A 65 -1.89 5.38 11.70
N GLU A 66 -1.12 4.30 11.73
CA GLU A 66 0.01 4.10 10.80
C GLU A 66 -0.44 4.08 9.33
N LEU A 67 -1.56 3.43 9.03
CA LEU A 67 -2.13 3.43 7.68
C LEU A 67 -2.62 4.82 7.25
N TYR A 68 -3.22 5.59 8.15
CA TYR A 68 -3.60 6.98 7.87
C TYR A 68 -2.37 7.85 7.60
N ASP A 69 -1.33 7.74 8.42
CA ASP A 69 -0.09 8.51 8.25
C ASP A 69 0.58 8.16 6.90
N GLU A 70 0.61 6.89 6.52
CA GLU A 70 1.18 6.45 5.25
C GLU A 70 0.31 6.87 4.05
N SER A 71 -1.02 6.79 4.19
CA SER A 71 -1.95 7.31 3.19
C SER A 71 -1.76 8.81 2.95
N ASP A 72 -1.59 9.60 4.01
CA ASP A 72 -1.36 11.04 3.91
C ASP A 72 -0.03 11.35 3.25
N ARG A 73 1.03 10.56 3.52
CA ARG A 73 2.31 10.67 2.82
C ARG A 73 2.15 10.42 1.32
N LEU A 74 1.45 9.34 0.95
CA LEU A 74 1.21 9.01 -0.46
C LEU A 74 0.35 10.05 -1.17
N LEU A 75 -0.68 10.58 -0.51
CA LEU A 75 -1.52 11.64 -1.05
C LEU A 75 -0.72 12.93 -1.25
N ASN A 76 0.12 13.30 -0.29
CA ASN A 76 0.98 14.48 -0.43
C ASN A 76 2.04 14.30 -1.51
N TRP A 77 2.66 13.12 -1.59
CA TRP A 77 3.58 12.79 -2.68
C TRP A 77 2.87 12.88 -4.03
N SER A 78 1.69 12.29 -4.15
CA SER A 78 0.88 12.34 -5.37
C SER A 78 0.54 13.79 -5.76
N LYS A 79 0.07 14.63 -4.84
CA LYS A 79 -0.22 16.05 -5.13
C LYS A 79 0.96 16.82 -5.71
N VAL A 80 2.18 16.51 -5.26
CA VAL A 80 3.41 17.16 -5.76
C VAL A 80 3.81 16.63 -7.14
N HIS A 81 3.59 15.35 -7.41
CA HIS A 81 4.10 14.66 -8.60
C HIS A 81 3.02 14.33 -9.64
N SER A 82 1.75 14.66 -9.40
CA SER A 82 0.63 14.41 -10.31
C SER A 82 0.47 15.46 -11.40
N ALA A 83 1.23 16.56 -11.33
CA ALA A 83 1.27 17.52 -12.43
C ALA A 83 1.95 16.82 -13.61
N GLY A 84 1.18 16.56 -14.66
CA GLY A 84 1.66 15.93 -15.89
C GLY A 84 2.88 16.65 -16.41
N PHE A 85 4.04 16.07 -16.19
CA PHE A 85 5.29 16.57 -16.73
C PHE A 85 5.30 16.26 -18.23
N PRO A 86 5.60 17.24 -19.10
CA PRO A 86 5.87 16.94 -20.50
C PRO A 86 6.95 15.86 -20.55
N ILE A 87 6.64 14.72 -21.18
CA ILE A 87 7.57 13.57 -21.24
C ILE A 87 8.90 14.00 -21.87
N ASP A 88 8.85 14.94 -22.82
CA ASP A 88 10.02 15.50 -23.50
C ASP A 88 10.96 16.26 -22.56
N ASP A 89 10.45 16.76 -21.43
CA ASP A 89 11.22 17.48 -20.40
C ASP A 89 11.60 16.58 -19.21
N ALA A 90 11.09 15.34 -19.16
CA ALA A 90 11.39 14.41 -18.07
C ALA A 90 12.84 13.93 -18.10
N PHE A 91 13.45 13.89 -19.29
CA PHE A 91 14.83 13.47 -19.49
C PHE A 91 15.57 14.50 -20.35
N GLY A 92 16.50 15.22 -19.73
CA GLY A 92 17.39 16.17 -20.40
C GLY A 92 18.83 15.68 -20.47
N ALA A 93 19.65 16.32 -21.29
CA ALA A 93 21.07 16.03 -21.30
C ALA A 93 21.74 16.50 -19.99
N ARG A 94 22.79 15.78 -19.56
CA ARG A 94 23.50 16.06 -18.30
C ARG A 94 24.17 17.43 -18.28
N ASP A 95 24.67 17.89 -19.42
CA ASP A 95 25.36 19.17 -19.57
C ASP A 95 25.02 19.83 -20.91
N ARG A 96 25.33 21.12 -21.02
CA ARG A 96 25.06 21.92 -22.23
C ARG A 96 25.71 21.31 -23.48
N LYS A 97 26.90 20.70 -23.33
CA LYS A 97 27.61 20.06 -24.44
C LYS A 97 26.82 18.87 -24.99
N SER A 98 26.31 18.02 -24.10
CA SER A 98 25.51 16.85 -24.41
C SER A 98 24.17 17.24 -25.02
N GLU A 99 23.57 18.34 -24.55
CA GLU A 99 22.34 18.90 -25.14
C GLU A 99 22.57 19.34 -26.58
N MET A 100 23.63 20.11 -26.83
CA MET A 100 24.00 20.53 -28.18
C MET A 100 24.29 19.34 -29.11
N ILE A 101 24.89 18.27 -28.58
CA ILE A 101 25.08 17.03 -29.35
C ILE A 101 23.75 16.36 -29.67
N ARG A 102 22.82 16.28 -28.70
CA ARG A 102 21.47 15.71 -28.89
C ARG A 102 20.73 16.45 -29.99
N GLU A 103 20.66 17.77 -29.90
CA GLU A 103 20.00 18.63 -30.89
C GLU A 103 20.63 18.49 -32.28
N CYS A 104 21.97 18.48 -32.38
CA CYS A 104 22.63 18.36 -33.68
C CYS A 104 22.43 16.97 -34.30
N LEU A 105 22.45 15.89 -33.50
CA LEU A 105 22.21 14.54 -33.99
C LEU A 105 20.75 14.34 -34.41
N ALA A 106 19.80 14.82 -33.61
CA ALA A 106 18.38 14.77 -33.94
C ALA A 106 18.07 15.55 -35.23
N GLY A 107 18.65 16.75 -35.39
CA GLY A 107 18.55 17.54 -36.61
C GLY A 107 19.15 16.82 -37.83
N ASP A 108 20.35 16.24 -37.69
CA ASP A 108 21.01 15.50 -38.79
C ASP A 108 20.15 14.33 -39.29
N LEU A 109 19.61 13.53 -38.37
CA LEU A 109 18.74 12.40 -38.69
C LEU A 109 17.39 12.84 -39.27
N ALA A 110 16.76 13.87 -38.71
CA ALA A 110 15.50 14.39 -39.22
C ALA A 110 15.63 14.92 -40.66
N VAL A 111 16.80 15.49 -41.00
CA VAL A 111 17.10 15.90 -42.37
C VAL A 111 17.27 14.68 -43.30
N GLU A 112 17.88 13.58 -42.85
CA GLU A 112 17.96 12.34 -43.63
C GLU A 112 16.56 11.77 -43.93
N ASP A 113 15.70 11.70 -42.91
CA ASP A 113 14.31 11.25 -43.05
C ASP A 113 13.53 12.13 -44.04
N LEU A 114 13.71 13.46 -43.96
CA LEU A 114 13.07 14.40 -44.87
C LEU A 114 13.57 14.23 -46.30
N MET A 115 14.88 14.07 -46.51
CA MET A 115 15.44 13.85 -47.86
C MET A 115 14.93 12.56 -48.48
N TYR A 116 14.80 11.49 -47.69
CA TYR A 116 14.19 10.23 -48.13
C TYR A 116 12.71 10.42 -48.51
N ALA A 117 11.92 11.13 -47.71
CA ALA A 117 10.52 11.41 -48.02
C ALA A 117 10.37 12.26 -49.30
N LEU A 118 11.27 13.23 -49.51
CA LEU A 118 11.32 14.05 -50.72
C LEU A 118 11.63 13.22 -51.97
N GLU A 119 12.55 12.26 -51.87
CA GLU A 119 12.88 11.33 -52.97
C GLU A 119 11.65 10.50 -53.34
N LYS A 120 10.95 9.93 -52.36
CA LYS A 120 9.71 9.19 -52.57
C LYS A 120 8.62 10.06 -53.22
N GLY A 121 8.48 11.30 -52.78
CA GLY A 121 7.52 12.23 -53.36
C GLY A 121 7.75 12.53 -54.85
N VAL A 122 8.99 12.47 -55.33
CA VAL A 122 9.30 12.59 -56.77
C VAL A 122 9.03 11.29 -57.50
N GLU A 123 9.44 10.14 -56.95
CA GLU A 123 9.18 8.82 -57.54
C GLU A 123 7.68 8.59 -57.77
N GLU A 124 6.84 9.04 -56.83
CA GLU A 124 5.38 8.94 -56.89
C GLU A 124 4.72 10.05 -57.75
N GLY A 125 5.50 11.01 -58.26
CA GLY A 125 5.01 12.11 -59.09
C GLY A 125 4.23 13.19 -58.34
N VAL A 126 4.26 13.18 -57.00
CA VAL A 126 3.62 14.19 -56.14
C VAL A 126 4.40 15.51 -56.17
N LEU A 127 5.72 15.45 -56.36
CA LEU A 127 6.62 16.59 -56.45
C LEU A 127 7.28 16.69 -57.82
N SER A 128 7.47 17.92 -58.30
CA SER A 128 8.30 18.15 -59.49
C SER A 128 9.78 17.98 -59.15
N PHE A 129 10.56 17.52 -60.13
CA PHE A 129 12.01 17.38 -59.99
C PHE A 129 12.71 18.70 -59.63
N GLU A 130 12.24 19.82 -60.19
CA GLU A 130 12.77 21.15 -59.87
C GLU A 130 12.55 21.51 -58.38
N ALA A 131 11.36 21.24 -57.85
CA ALA A 131 11.04 21.48 -56.44
C ALA A 131 11.89 20.60 -55.52
N TYR A 132 12.05 19.32 -55.87
CA TYR A 132 12.92 18.39 -55.16
C TYR A 132 14.37 18.87 -55.10
N MET A 133 14.97 19.20 -56.24
CA MET A 133 16.37 19.67 -56.31
C MET A 133 16.58 20.97 -55.53
N LYS A 134 15.56 21.81 -55.41
CA LYS A 134 15.61 23.00 -54.56
C LYS A 134 15.62 22.62 -53.08
N GLN A 135 14.72 21.73 -52.64
CA GLN A 135 14.62 21.34 -51.23
C GLN A 135 15.80 20.50 -50.77
N VAL A 136 16.28 19.55 -51.58
CA VAL A 136 17.48 18.76 -51.28
C VAL A 136 18.70 19.63 -51.03
N ARG A 137 18.88 20.73 -51.79
CA ARG A 137 19.98 21.67 -51.56
C ARG A 137 19.86 22.42 -50.24
N VAL A 138 18.64 22.74 -49.81
CA VAL A 138 18.38 23.36 -48.50
C VAL A 138 18.69 22.35 -47.39
N CYS A 139 18.15 21.13 -47.49
CA CYS A 139 18.40 20.03 -46.56
C CYS A 139 19.90 19.72 -46.43
N ALA A 140 20.62 19.56 -47.54
CA ALA A 140 22.05 19.26 -47.52
C ALA A 140 22.88 20.36 -46.83
N ARG A 141 22.49 21.63 -47.01
CA ARG A 141 23.13 22.76 -46.31
C ARG A 141 22.87 22.71 -44.81
N GLU A 142 21.65 22.38 -44.40
CA GLU A 142 21.28 22.24 -42.99
C GLU A 142 22.00 21.05 -42.34
N GLN A 143 22.04 19.90 -43.02
CA GLN A 143 22.77 18.71 -42.60
C GLN A 143 24.27 19.01 -42.39
N PHE A 144 24.88 19.73 -43.32
CA PHE A 144 26.27 20.16 -43.19
C PHE A 144 26.50 20.98 -41.91
N LEU A 145 25.60 21.91 -41.58
CA LEU A 145 25.71 22.72 -40.37
C LEU A 145 25.61 21.89 -39.09
N HIS A 146 24.69 20.91 -39.04
CA HIS A 146 24.59 20.00 -37.90
C HIS A 146 25.86 19.17 -37.71
N ARG A 147 26.38 18.59 -38.79
CA ARG A 147 27.61 17.77 -38.76
C ARG A 147 28.85 18.60 -38.42
N ALA A 148 28.99 19.80 -38.98
CA ALA A 148 30.08 20.72 -38.66
C ALA A 148 30.10 21.09 -37.18
N LYS A 149 28.94 21.42 -36.60
CA LYS A 149 28.80 21.67 -35.16
C LYS A 149 29.19 20.45 -34.32
N MET A 150 28.79 19.24 -34.72
CA MET A 150 29.19 18.01 -34.00
C MET A 150 30.72 17.76 -34.02
N VAL A 151 31.39 18.10 -35.12
CA VAL A 151 32.86 18.03 -35.22
C VAL A 151 33.51 19.06 -34.30
N GLU A 152 33.02 20.30 -34.28
CA GLU A 152 33.51 21.37 -33.39
C GLU A 152 33.37 20.99 -31.90
N ILE A 153 32.26 20.34 -31.54
CA ILE A 153 32.01 19.87 -30.18
C ILE A 153 32.90 18.65 -29.81
N GLY A 154 33.57 18.04 -30.78
CA GLY A 154 34.56 16.97 -30.57
C GLY A 154 33.99 15.54 -30.54
N ARG A 155 32.83 15.31 -31.18
CA ARG A 155 32.21 13.97 -31.31
C ARG A 155 31.93 13.56 -32.76
N GLY A 156 31.99 14.49 -33.71
CA GLY A 156 31.84 14.18 -35.13
C GLY A 156 33.06 13.48 -35.71
N ARG A 157 32.85 12.48 -36.57
CA ARG A 157 33.92 12.02 -37.49
C ARG A 157 34.17 13.13 -38.50
N MET A 158 35.43 13.45 -38.79
CA MET A 158 35.76 14.26 -39.96
C MET A 158 35.15 13.58 -41.20
N PHE A 159 34.51 14.39 -42.05
CA PHE A 159 33.95 13.98 -43.33
C PHE A 159 34.98 13.25 -44.20
#